data_AF-Q4TEI7-F1
#
_entry.id   AF-Q4TEI7-F1
#
_cell.length_a   1.000
_cell.length_b   1.000
_cell.length_c   1.000
_cell.angle_alpha   90.00
_cell.angle_beta   90.00
_cell.angle_gamma   90.00
#
_symmetry.space_group_name_H-M   'P 1'
#
loop_
_entity.id
_entity.type
_entity.pdbx_description
1 polymer ?
#
loop_
_entity_poly.entity_id
_entity_poly.type
_entity_poly.pdbx_seq_one_letter_code
_entity_poly.pdbx_strand_id
1 'polypeptide(L)' 'QVTLMLLDQSNREHIIDAFRPDVTSSSFQRPVSEMNIASGCPLFCPLSKLDGKNSYIRDDTIFIKAIVDLTGL' A
#
# COMPACT_ATOMS: atom_id res chain seq x y z
N GLN A 1 8.97 9.39 -0.74
CA GLN A 1 8.40 8.22 -1.49
C GLN A 1 7.20 7.65 -0.73
N VAL A 2 6.28 6.93 -1.38
CA VAL A 2 5.20 6.19 -0.69
C VAL A 2 5.35 4.70 -0.97
N THR A 3 5.32 3.89 0.09
CA THR A 3 5.40 2.42 0.01
C THR A 3 4.16 1.82 0.67
N LEU A 4 3.49 0.92 -0.03
CA LEU A 4 2.36 0.13 0.46
C LEU A 4 2.81 -1.32 0.64
N MET A 5 2.38 -1.95 1.73
CA MET A 5 2.75 -3.33 2.04
C MET A 5 1.55 -4.14 2.51
N LEU A 6 1.36 -5.34 1.97
CA LEU A 6 0.55 -6.39 2.59
C LEU A 6 1.48 -7.28 3.42
N LEU A 7 1.25 -7.31 4.73
CA LEU A 7 2.13 -8.02 5.64
C LEU A 7 1.83 -9.51 5.67
N ASP A 8 2.83 -10.30 5.29
CA ASP A 8 2.94 -11.71 5.69
C ASP A 8 3.05 -11.82 7.22
N GLN A 9 2.05 -12.43 7.83
CA GLN A 9 1.90 -12.67 9.27
C GLN A 9 2.76 -13.83 9.80
N SER A 10 3.44 -14.58 8.92
CA SER A 10 4.57 -15.45 9.25
C SER A 10 5.91 -14.72 9.21
N ASN A 11 5.90 -13.42 8.87
CA ASN A 11 7.05 -12.53 8.80
C ASN A 11 8.17 -13.03 7.87
N ARG A 12 7.81 -13.68 6.75
CA ARG A 12 8.77 -14.18 5.76
C ARG A 12 8.89 -13.26 4.55
N GLU A 13 7.78 -13.02 3.85
CA GLU A 13 7.78 -12.27 2.60
C GLU A 13 6.54 -11.37 2.47
N HIS A 14 6.66 -10.11 2.87
CA HIS A 14 5.62 -9.11 2.62
C HIS A 14 5.50 -8.82 1.12
N ILE A 15 4.29 -8.53 0.66
CA ILE A 15 4.09 -7.96 -0.68
C ILE A 15 4.27 -6.46 -0.55
N ILE A 16 5.13 -5.89 -1.39
CA ILE A 16 5.54 -4.48 -1.31
C ILE A 16 5.37 -3.87 -2.68
N ASP A 17 4.75 -2.70 -2.73
CA ASP A 17 4.76 -1.85 -3.90
C ASP A 17 5.06 -0.41 -3.47
N ALA A 18 5.75 0.34 -4.30
CA ALA A 18 6.16 1.69 -3.97
C ALA A 18 6.12 2.59 -5.20
N PHE A 19 5.67 3.81 -4.99
CA PHE A 19 5.62 4.82 -6.04
C PHE A 19 6.17 6.15 -5.52
N ARG A 20 6.63 6.98 -6.46
CA ARG A 20 6.98 8.37 -6.20
C ARG A 20 5.75 9.22 -6.52
N PRO A 21 5.25 10.03 -5.57
CA PRO A 21 4.18 10.98 -5.85
C PRO A 21 4.54 11.88 -7.03
N ASP A 22 3.65 11.96 -8.01
CA ASP A 22 3.76 12.94 -9.09
C ASP A 22 3.15 14.26 -8.62
N VAL A 23 4.00 15.29 -8.45
CA VAL A 23 3.55 16.61 -7.98
C VAL A 23 2.57 17.27 -8.95
N THR A 24 2.49 16.85 -10.21
CA THR A 24 1.52 17.39 -11.17
C THR A 24 0.14 16.73 -11.06
N SER A 25 0.06 15.58 -10.38
CA SER A 25 -1.21 14.87 -10.15
C SER A 25 -2.04 15.56 -9.07
N SER A 26 -3.34 15.69 -9.33
CA SER A 26 -4.33 16.22 -8.37
C SER A 26 -4.43 15.39 -7.09
N SER A 27 -4.00 14.12 -7.11
CA SER A 27 -3.92 13.27 -5.92
C SER A 27 -2.97 13.79 -4.83
N PHE A 28 -1.93 14.54 -5.21
CA PHE A 28 -0.87 15.01 -4.30
C PHE A 28 -0.83 16.54 -4.15
N GLN A 29 -1.86 17.22 -4.65
CA GLN A 29 -2.04 18.66 -4.45
C GLN A 29 -2.67 18.97 -3.09
N ARG A 30 -2.72 20.25 -2.73
CA ARG A 30 -3.39 20.70 -1.50
C ARG A 30 -4.85 20.22 -1.50
N PRO A 31 -5.33 19.53 -0.44
CA PRO A 31 -6.71 19.11 -0.34
C PRO A 31 -7.69 20.28 -0.39
N VAL A 32 -8.76 20.13 -1.17
CA VAL A 32 -9.89 21.08 -1.30
C VAL A 32 -11.21 20.52 -0.75
N SER A 33 -11.17 19.29 -0.25
CA SER A 33 -12.26 18.55 0.40
C SER A 33 -11.67 17.65 1.49
N GLU A 34 -12.48 16.81 2.11
CA GLU A 34 -12.03 15.85 3.14
C GLU A 34 -10.90 14.92 2.65
N MET A 35 -10.87 14.56 1.37
CA MET A 35 -9.89 13.62 0.81
C MET A 35 -9.53 13.96 -0.65
N ASN A 36 -8.26 13.79 -1.00
CA ASN A 36 -7.81 13.82 -2.40
C ASN A 36 -8.21 12.55 -3.15
N ILE A 37 -8.07 12.59 -4.49
CA ILE A 37 -8.20 11.40 -5.34
C ILE A 37 -7.16 10.37 -4.90
N ALA A 38 -7.61 9.14 -4.63
CA ALA A 38 -6.73 8.06 -4.22
C ALA A 38 -5.67 7.73 -5.29
N SER A 39 -4.45 7.44 -4.85
CA SER A 39 -3.38 6.90 -5.68
C SER A 39 -2.84 5.61 -5.08
N GLY A 40 -2.52 4.64 -5.93
CA GLY A 40 -2.04 3.33 -5.50
C GLY A 40 -1.80 2.41 -6.70
N CYS A 41 -1.80 1.11 -6.44
CA CYS A 41 -1.40 0.10 -7.42
C CYS A 41 -2.57 -0.86 -7.67
N PRO A 42 -3.28 -0.76 -8.80
CA PRO A 42 -4.48 -1.57 -9.06
C PRO A 42 -4.25 -3.09 -9.02
N LEU A 43 -3.03 -3.53 -9.34
CA LEU A 43 -2.63 -4.93 -9.35
C LEU A 43 -1.67 -5.26 -8.19
N PHE A 44 -2.00 -4.77 -6.99
CA PHE A 44 -1.13 -4.85 -5.81
C PHE A 44 -0.81 -6.28 -5.34
N CYS A 45 -1.80 -7.17 -5.33
CA CYS A 45 -1.63 -8.56 -4.89
C CYS A 45 -2.50 -9.48 -5.77
N PRO A 46 -1.91 -10.50 -6.42
CA PRO A 46 -2.70 -11.54 -7.07
C PRO A 46 -3.53 -12.29 -6.04
N LEU A 47 -4.83 -12.47 -6.32
CA LEU A 47 -5.74 -13.19 -5.42
C LEU A 47 -5.25 -14.61 -5.11
N SER A 48 -4.66 -15.31 -6.08
CA SER A 48 -4.07 -16.64 -5.85
C SER A 48 -2.91 -16.65 -4.85
N LYS A 49 -2.20 -15.54 -4.66
CA LYS A 49 -1.16 -15.39 -3.64
C LYS A 49 -1.78 -15.08 -2.26
N LEU A 50 -2.87 -14.30 -2.24
CA LEU A 50 -3.62 -13.97 -1.02
C LEU A 50 -4.34 -15.20 -0.45
N ASP A 51 -5.03 -15.96 -1.29
CA ASP A 51 -5.81 -17.16 -0.95
C ASP A 51 -4.93 -18.42 -0.77
N GLY A 52 -3.62 -18.29 -1.02
CA GLY A 52 -2.69 -19.40 -1.05
C GLY A 52 -2.33 -19.95 0.34
N LYS A 53 -1.05 -19.91 0.70
CA LYS A 53 -0.65 -20.22 2.09
C LYS A 53 -1.30 -19.17 2.98
N ASN A 54 -1.92 -19.56 4.10
CA ASN A 54 -2.53 -18.69 5.12
C ASN A 54 -1.50 -17.79 5.85
N SER A 55 -0.55 -17.21 5.11
CA SER A 55 0.49 -16.33 5.59
C SER A 55 0.02 -14.87 5.60
N TYR A 56 -0.87 -14.47 4.69
CA TYR A 56 -1.38 -13.09 4.63
C TYR A 56 -2.70 -12.88 5.37
N ILE A 57 -3.55 -13.92 5.44
CA ILE A 57 -4.82 -13.93 6.17
C ILE A 57 -4.70 -14.85 7.38
N ARG A 58 -5.02 -14.33 8.56
CA ARG A 58 -5.10 -15.09 9.82
C ARG A 58 -6.26 -14.55 10.61
N ASP A 59 -7.07 -15.44 11.19
CA ASP A 59 -8.25 -15.06 11.99
C ASP A 59 -9.14 -14.04 11.24
N ASP A 60 -9.38 -14.31 9.94
CA ASP A 60 -10.14 -13.46 9.02
C ASP A 60 -9.65 -12.00 8.92
N THR A 61 -8.35 -11.79 9.18
CA THR A 61 -7.74 -10.46 9.27
C THR A 61 -6.49 -10.36 8.40
N ILE A 62 -6.32 -9.21 7.74
CA ILE A 62 -5.10 -8.82 7.02
C ILE A 62 -4.48 -7.58 7.67
N PHE A 63 -3.18 -7.36 7.43
CA PHE A 63 -2.49 -6.15 7.85
C PHE A 63 -1.88 -5.41 6.65
N ILE A 64 -2.25 -4.14 6.50
CA ILE A 64 -1.68 -3.24 5.50
C ILE A 64 -0.79 -2.21 6.22
N LYS A 65 0.41 -1.99 5.70
CA LYS A 65 1.32 -0.95 6.19
C LYS A 65 1.60 0.04 5.07
N ALA A 66 1.37 1.33 5.34
CA ALA A 66 1.79 2.43 4.48
C ALA A 66 2.99 3.12 5.13
N ILE A 67 4.03 3.38 4.34
CA ILE A 67 5.21 4.12 4.76
C ILE A 67 5.31 5.34 3.85
N VAL A 68 5.29 6.52 4.47
CA VAL A 68 5.55 7.78 3.79
C VAL A 68 6.96 8.22 4.18
N ASP A 69 7.85 8.23 3.21
CA ASP A 69 9.18 8.78 3.37
C ASP A 69 9.12 10.30 3.31
N LEU A 70 9.49 10.90 4.43
CA LEU A 70 9.47 12.35 4.68
C LEU A 70 10.83 13.00 4.42
N THR A 71 11.82 12.26 3.92
CA THR A 71 13.15 12.83 3.66
C THR A 71 13.07 13.91 2.58
N GLY A 72 13.56 15.10 2.88
CA GLY A 72 13.55 16.24 1.95
C GLY A 72 12.25 17.06 1.95
N LEU A 73 11.36 16.83 2.92
CA LEU A 73 10.34 17.78 3.36
C LEU A 73 10.90 18.78 4.37
#